data_AF-A0A8J2K8B3-F1
#
_entry.id   AF-A0A8J2K8B3-F1
#
_cell.length_a   1.000
_cell.length_b   1.000
_cell.length_c   1.000
_cell.angle_alpha   90.00
_cell.angle_beta   90.00
_cell.angle_gamma   90.00
#
_symmetry.space_group_name_H-M   'P 1'
#
loop_
_entity.id
_entity.type
_entity.pdbx_description
1 polymer ?
#
loop_
_entity_poly.entity_id
_entity_poly.type
_entity_poly.pdbx_seq_one_letter_code
_entity_poly.pdbx_strand_id
1 'polypeptide(L)'
;SVISSTVSDNAVIKIQAGSIKGAKELSRNGRHFHQFLGIPYGHVSHRFMESEPSKPWEGIKDATEFGSACLQVGQGEEDCLFVNVYTPYLVTI
;
A
#
# COMPACT_ATOMS: atom_id res chain seq x y z
N SER A 1 31.40 5.06 -16.15
CA SER A 1 30.46 4.13 -15.51
C SER A 1 29.98 4.74 -14.21
N VAL A 2 28.79 5.33 -14.19
CA VAL A 2 28.18 5.79 -12.93
C VAL A 2 27.42 4.60 -12.39
N ILE A 3 27.88 4.06 -11.26
CA ILE A 3 27.20 2.98 -10.55
C ILE A 3 25.93 3.61 -9.98
N SER A 4 24.81 3.47 -10.69
CA SER A 4 23.48 3.77 -10.14
C SER A 4 23.25 2.75 -9.04
N SER A 5 23.51 3.16 -7.80
CA SER A 5 23.12 2.38 -6.64
C SER A 5 21.60 2.42 -6.59
N THR A 6 20.99 1.34 -7.08
CA THR A 6 19.61 1.01 -6.75
C THR A 6 19.59 0.73 -5.24
N VAL A 7 19.47 1.78 -4.42
CA VAL A 7 19.14 1.63 -3.01
C VAL A 7 17.68 1.17 -2.98
N SER A 8 17.50 -0.12 -3.22
CA SER A 8 16.23 -0.80 -3.05
C SER A 8 16.03 -1.01 -1.55
N ASP A 9 15.77 0.09 -0.84
CA ASP A 9 15.44 0.13 0.60
C ASP A 9 13.98 -0.29 0.78
N ASN A 10 13.62 -1.44 0.21
CA ASN A 10 12.27 -1.97 0.27
C ASN A 10 12.01 -2.47 1.69
N ALA A 11 11.14 -1.77 2.42
CA ALA A 11 10.78 -2.15 3.78
C ALA A 11 9.68 -3.20 3.75
N VAL A 12 9.93 -4.36 4.38
CA VAL A 12 8.90 -5.38 4.63
C VAL A 12 8.37 -5.23 6.04
N ILE A 13 7.06 -5.02 6.19
CA ILE A 13 6.38 -4.87 7.49
C ILE A 13 5.31 -5.93 7.64
N LYS A 14 5.20 -6.50 8.85
CA LYS A 14 4.11 -7.39 9.23
C LYS A 14 2.94 -6.57 9.77
N ILE A 15 1.75 -6.78 9.20
CA ILE A 15 0.47 -6.28 9.69
C ILE A 15 -0.46 -7.46 10.02
N GLN A 16 -1.61 -7.18 10.61
CA GLN A 16 -2.57 -8.23 11.01
C GLN A 16 -3.00 -9.13 9.83
N ALA A 17 -3.19 -8.54 8.64
CA ALA A 17 -3.63 -9.27 7.46
C ALA A 17 -2.51 -10.01 6.70
N GLY A 18 -1.23 -9.72 6.97
CA GLY A 18 -0.12 -10.31 6.21
C GLY A 18 1.14 -9.46 6.23
N SER A 19 2.13 -9.83 5.41
CA SER A 19 3.33 -9.00 5.23
C SER A 19 3.18 -8.12 3.99
N ILE A 20 3.63 -6.88 4.06
CA ILE A 20 3.62 -5.91 2.96
C ILE A 20 5.03 -5.40 2.67
N LYS A 21 5.33 -5.14 1.40
CA LYS A 21 6.58 -4.52 0.94
C LYS A 21 6.29 -3.11 0.45
N GLY A 22 6.83 -2.11 1.13
CA GLY A 22 6.75 -0.71 0.72
C GLY A 22 8.03 -0.23 0.03
N ALA A 23 8.04 1.07 -0.27
CA ALA A 23 9.18 1.76 -0.86
C ALA A 23 9.61 2.94 0.02
N LYS A 24 10.89 3.33 -0.10
CA LYS A 24 11.41 4.57 0.46
C LYS A 24 11.45 5.63 -0.63
N GLU A 25 10.87 6.78 -0.34
CA GLU A 25 10.71 7.87 -1.29
C GLU A 25 11.29 9.17 -0.74
N LEU A 26 11.46 10.14 -1.63
CA LEU A 26 11.89 11.49 -1.29
C LEU A 26 10.72 12.46 -1.50
N SER A 27 10.36 13.21 -0.46
CA SER A 27 9.33 14.24 -0.56
C SER A 27 9.82 15.43 -1.39
N ARG A 28 8.88 16.30 -1.80
CA ARG A 28 9.21 17.54 -2.55
C ARG A 28 10.21 18.45 -1.84
N ASN A 29 10.29 18.39 -0.51
CA ASN A 29 11.26 19.15 0.29
C ASN A 29 12.53 18.36 0.68
N GLY A 30 12.79 17.21 0.04
CA GLY A 30 14.02 16.44 0.22
C GLY A 30 14.06 15.58 1.50
N ARG A 31 12.92 15.33 2.14
CA ARG A 31 12.84 14.44 3.32
C ARG A 31 12.51 13.03 2.87
N HIS A 32 13.29 12.06 3.35
CA HIS A 32 12.98 10.65 3.13
C HIS A 32 11.75 10.24 3.94
N PHE A 33 10.92 9.38 3.35
CA PHE A 33 9.80 8.72 4.01
C PHE A 33 9.59 7.33 3.43
N HIS A 34 8.89 6.48 4.17
CA HIS A 34 8.41 5.19 3.70
C HIS A 34 6.96 5.32 3.25
N GLN A 35 6.63 4.68 2.14
CA GLN A 35 5.27 4.54 1.66
C GLN A 35 4.87 3.08 1.53
N PHE A 36 3.61 2.81 1.83
CA PHE A 36 2.94 1.54 1.59
C PHE A 36 1.60 1.87 0.94
N LEU A 37 1.47 1.49 -0.32
CA LEU A 37 0.36 1.87 -1.19
C LEU A 37 -0.55 0.66 -1.45
N GLY A 38 -1.81 0.91 -1.79
CA GLY A 38 -2.72 -0.13 -2.24
C GLY A 38 -3.00 -1.22 -1.20
N ILE A 39 -2.95 -0.91 0.09
CA ILE A 39 -3.20 -1.90 1.16
C ILE A 39 -4.72 -2.12 1.26
N PRO A 40 -5.23 -3.35 1.04
CA PRO A 40 -6.64 -3.65 1.16
C PRO A 40 -7.04 -3.63 2.63
N TYR A 41 -8.00 -2.78 2.98
CA TYR A 41 -8.57 -2.75 4.34
C TYR A 41 -9.95 -3.40 4.42
N GLY A 42 -10.62 -3.57 3.28
CA GLY A 42 -11.92 -4.23 3.19
C GLY A 42 -12.15 -4.85 1.82
N HIS A 43 -13.28 -5.53 1.69
CA HIS A 43 -13.80 -6.05 0.43
C HIS A 43 -15.34 -5.91 0.42
N VAL A 44 -15.91 -5.74 -0.76
CA VAL A 44 -17.35 -5.65 -0.96
C VAL A 44 -17.84 -6.94 -1.63
N SER A 45 -18.47 -7.81 -0.85
CA SER A 45 -19.10 -9.04 -1.36
C SER A 45 -20.42 -8.75 -2.07
N HIS A 46 -21.17 -7.75 -1.58
CA HIS A 46 -22.46 -7.34 -2.10
C HIS A 46 -22.56 -5.82 -2.22
N ARG A 47 -23.02 -5.35 -3.37
CA ARG A 47 -23.21 -3.91 -3.62
C ARG A 47 -24.21 -3.34 -2.62
N PHE A 48 -23.90 -2.14 -2.11
CA PHE A 48 -24.74 -1.39 -1.16
C PHE A 48 -24.94 -2.05 0.21
N MET A 49 -24.07 -3.00 0.56
CA MET A 49 -23.98 -3.57 1.90
C MET A 49 -22.74 -3.04 2.62
N GLU A 50 -22.69 -3.27 3.93
CA GLU A 50 -21.49 -3.02 4.72
C GLU A 50 -20.30 -3.81 4.15
N SER A 51 -19.11 -3.19 4.15
CA SER A 51 -17.90 -3.86 3.71
C SER A 51 -17.44 -4.87 4.76
N GLU A 52 -16.85 -5.96 4.28
CA GLU A 52 -16.20 -6.95 5.14
C GLU A 52 -14.71 -6.61 5.27
N PRO A 53 -14.05 -6.99 6.39
CA PRO A 53 -12.60 -6.85 6.52
C PRO A 53 -11.85 -7.55 5.38
N SER A 54 -10.67 -7.02 5.00
CA SER A 54 -9.84 -7.68 3.99
C SER A 54 -9.41 -9.08 4.46
N LYS A 55 -9.41 -10.03 3.54
CA LYS A 55 -8.94 -11.40 3.83
C LYS A 55 -7.43 -11.36 4.05
N PRO A 56 -6.91 -12.11 5.04
CA PRO A 56 -5.48 -12.25 5.20
C PRO A 56 -4.86 -12.93 3.97
N TRP A 57 -3.58 -12.66 3.71
CA TRP A 57 -2.83 -13.27 2.62
C TRP A 57 -1.55 -13.94 3.13
N GLU A 58 -1.11 -14.94 2.36
CA GLU A 58 0.19 -15.58 2.55
C GLU A 58 1.28 -14.84 1.77
N GLY A 59 2.52 -14.98 2.22
CA GLY A 59 3.67 -14.32 1.60
C GLY A 59 3.73 -12.82 1.84
N ILE A 60 4.34 -12.10 0.89
CA ILE A 60 4.58 -10.66 0.94
C ILE A 60 3.79 -10.01 -0.18
N LYS A 61 2.84 -9.13 0.17
CA LYS A 61 2.10 -8.33 -0.80
C LYS A 61 2.94 -7.12 -1.22
N ASP A 62 3.02 -6.87 -2.52
CA ASP A 62 3.64 -5.64 -3.01
C ASP A 62 2.70 -4.46 -2.74
N ALA A 63 3.20 -3.49 -1.96
CA ALA A 63 2.52 -2.26 -1.57
C ALA A 63 3.31 -1.05 -2.07
N THR A 64 3.85 -1.14 -3.29
CA THR A 64 4.55 -0.03 -3.96
C THR A 64 3.70 0.65 -5.03
N GLU A 65 2.50 0.15 -5.30
CA GLU A 65 1.56 0.68 -6.30
C GLU A 65 0.23 1.04 -5.66
N PHE A 66 -0.44 2.05 -6.23
CA PHE A 66 -1.78 2.44 -5.79
C PHE A 66 -2.79 1.35 -6.15
N GLY A 67 -3.76 1.15 -5.26
CA GLY A 67 -4.98 0.44 -5.59
C GLY A 67 -5.87 1.24 -6.55
N SER A 68 -6.91 0.61 -7.07
CA SER A 68 -7.86 1.27 -7.96
C SER A 68 -8.64 2.38 -7.22
N ALA A 69 -9.05 3.40 -7.96
CA ALA A 69 -9.96 4.43 -7.46
C ALA A 69 -11.41 3.91 -7.49
N CYS A 70 -12.22 4.35 -6.54
CA CYS A 70 -13.64 3.98 -6.52
C CYS A 70 -14.40 4.52 -7.72
N LEU A 71 -15.38 3.75 -8.18
CA LEU A 71 -16.26 4.12 -9.28
C LEU A 71 -16.95 5.48 -9.03
N GLN A 72 -16.58 6.49 -9.83
CA GLN A 72 -17.16 7.84 -9.83
C GLN A 72 -17.35 8.32 -11.28
N VAL A 73 -18.54 8.83 -11.60
CA VAL A 73 -18.88 9.37 -12.95
C VAL A 73 -18.41 8.44 -14.09
N GLY A 74 -18.65 7.13 -13.94
CA GLY A 74 -18.32 6.13 -14.96
C GLY A 74 -16.84 5.74 -15.09
N GLN A 75 -15.96 6.17 -14.18
CA GLN A 75 -14.55 5.80 -14.15
C GLN A 75 -14.17 5.22 -12.77
N GLY A 76 -13.18 4.33 -12.73
CA GLY A 76 -12.78 3.61 -11.51
C GLY A 76 -13.40 2.20 -11.41
N GLU A 77 -13.23 1.56 -10.26
CA GLU A 77 -13.61 0.16 -10.02
C GLU A 77 -14.44 0.03 -8.73
N GLU A 78 -15.20 -1.07 -8.61
CA GLU A 78 -15.92 -1.39 -7.36
C GLU A 78 -14.99 -2.01 -6.31
N ASP A 79 -13.98 -2.76 -6.73
CA ASP A 79 -12.91 -3.24 -5.83
C ASP A 79 -11.90 -2.11 -5.59
N CYS A 80 -12.25 -1.15 -4.72
CA CYS A 80 -11.49 0.08 -4.51
C CYS A 80 -11.13 0.36 -3.04
N LEU A 81 -11.37 -0.60 -2.13
CA LEU A 81 -11.20 -0.42 -0.69
C LEU A 81 -9.73 -0.56 -0.27
N PHE A 82 -8.92 0.38 -0.73
CA PHE A 82 -7.49 0.47 -0.46
C PHE A 82 -7.14 1.71 0.35
N VAL A 83 -6.08 1.59 1.17
CA VAL A 83 -5.48 2.71 1.90
C VAL A 83 -3.99 2.81 1.58
N ASN A 84 -3.48 4.04 1.66
CA ASN A 84 -2.06 4.33 1.51
C ASN A 84 -1.53 4.90 2.83
N VAL A 85 -0.37 4.41 3.28
CA VAL A 85 0.26 4.80 4.53
C VAL A 85 1.63 5.40 4.24
N TYR A 86 1.88 6.57 4.83
CA TYR A 86 3.15 7.30 4.70
C TYR A 86 3.71 7.58 6.08
N THR A 87 4.98 7.24 6.31
CA THR A 87 5.63 7.49 7.60
C THR A 87 7.10 7.89 7.41
N PRO A 88 7.61 8.88 8.15
CA PRO A 88 9.04 9.20 8.10
C PRO A 88 9.95 8.13 8.70
N TYR A 89 9.42 7.32 9.61
CA TYR A 89 10.19 6.35 10.37
C TYR A 89 9.41 5.05 10.53
N LEU A 90 10.13 3.93 10.45
CA LEU A 90 9.59 2.62 10.80
C LEU A 90 9.97 2.32 12.24
N VAL A 91 8.98 2.05 13.08
CA VAL A 91 9.24 1.54 14.43
C VAL A 91 9.28 0.02 14.32
N THR A 92 10.46 -0.55 14.51
CA THR A 92 10.64 -1.99 14.70
C THR A 92 10.58 -2.24 16.20
N ILE A 93 9.58 -3.00 16.66
CA ILE A 93 9.46 -3.47 18.05
C ILE A 93 10.09 -4.86 18.11
#